data_AF-A0A1S1PT22-F1
#
_entry.id   AF-A0A1S1PT22-F1
#
_cell.length_a   1.000
_cell.length_b   1.000
_cell.length_c   1.000
_cell.angle_alpha   90.00
_cell.angle_beta   90.00
_cell.angle_gamma   90.00
#
_symmetry.space_group_name_H-M   'P 1'
#
loop_
_entity.id
_entity.type
_entity.pdbx_description
1 polymer ?
#
loop_
_entity_poly.entity_id
_entity_poly.type
_entity_poly.pdbx_seq_one_letter_code
_entity_poly.pdbx_strand_id
1 'polypeptide(L)'
;MAGRDIDYDRPTLIGCGRCDVRWTALTAAHCPTCHETFVGYAGFDAHRDSGRCLAPGEAGLRSDGGYWRREDERSPGRLVTIPRQVTTDTVARPA
;
A
#
# COMPACT_ATOMS: atom_id res chain seq x y z
N MET A 1 23.10 -6.29 29.64
CA MET A 1 22.52 -5.98 28.31
C MET A 1 21.11 -5.46 28.55
N ALA A 2 20.90 -4.14 28.59
CA ALA A 2 19.54 -3.60 28.68
C ALA A 2 18.83 -3.91 27.37
N GLY A 3 17.77 -4.72 27.42
CA GLY A 3 16.94 -5.01 26.26
C GLY A 3 16.34 -3.71 25.75
N ARG A 4 16.45 -3.44 24.45
CA ARG A 4 15.69 -2.38 23.80
C ARG A 4 14.20 -2.72 23.98
N ASP A 5 13.45 -1.89 24.72
CA ASP A 5 11.99 -1.96 24.73
C ASP A 5 11.51 -1.79 23.29
N ILE A 6 11.02 -2.87 22.70
CA ILE A 6 10.38 -2.81 21.39
C ILE A 6 9.00 -2.23 21.64
N ASP A 7 8.81 -0.97 21.24
CA ASP A 7 7.51 -0.32 21.21
C ASP A 7 6.63 -1.05 20.18
N TYR A 8 5.86 -2.03 20.65
CA TYR A 8 4.90 -2.78 19.84
C TYR A 8 3.65 -1.94 19.50
N ASP A 9 3.51 -0.76 20.08
CA ASP A 9 2.37 0.14 19.88
C ASP A 9 2.48 0.92 18.56
N ARG A 10 3.69 1.00 17.97
CA ARG A 10 3.86 1.54 16.61
C ARG A 10 3.49 0.49 15.56
N PRO A 11 2.35 0.65 14.86
CA PRO A 11 2.00 -0.27 13.80
C PRO A 11 3.05 -0.22 12.68
N THR A 12 3.50 -1.39 12.25
CA THR A 12 4.37 -1.51 11.07
C THR A 12 3.66 -0.93 9.86
N LEU A 13 4.27 0.08 9.23
CA LEU A 13 3.77 0.67 7.99
C LEU A 13 4.45 0.02 6.79
N ILE A 14 3.66 -0.73 6.03
CA ILE A 14 4.03 -1.28 4.73
C ILE A 14 3.79 -0.20 3.68
N GLY A 15 4.60 -0.17 2.62
CA GLY A 15 4.48 0.85 1.60
C GLY A 15 5.14 0.46 0.29
N CYS A 16 4.81 1.21 -0.76
CA CYS A 16 5.49 1.16 -2.04
C CYS A 16 6.54 2.27 -2.11
N GLY A 17 7.73 1.98 -2.64
CA GLY A 17 8.80 2.98 -2.79
C GLY A 17 8.51 4.10 -3.79
N ARG A 18 7.36 4.05 -4.48
CA ARG A 18 6.97 4.98 -5.54
C ARG A 18 5.70 5.77 -5.25
N CYS A 19 4.98 5.49 -4.17
CA CYS A 19 3.80 6.27 -3.79
C CYS A 19 3.79 6.62 -2.30
N ASP A 20 2.95 7.59 -1.94
CA ASP A 20 2.80 8.11 -0.58
C ASP A 20 1.87 7.25 0.29
N VAL A 21 1.26 6.21 -0.30
CA VAL A 21 0.32 5.34 0.37
C VAL A 21 1.05 4.32 1.24
N ARG A 22 0.66 4.25 2.51
CA ARG A 22 1.12 3.26 3.49
C ARG A 22 -0.06 2.54 4.12
N TRP A 23 0.16 1.29 4.51
CA TRP A 23 -0.88 0.45 5.10
C TRP A 23 -0.35 -0.43 6.22
N THR A 24 -1.24 -0.83 7.13
CA THR A 24 -0.88 -1.64 8.31
C THR A 24 -1.13 -3.14 8.13
N ALA A 25 -1.90 -3.53 7.11
CA ALA A 25 -2.35 -4.90 6.94
C ALA A 25 -1.43 -5.72 6.03
N LEU A 26 -0.87 -6.82 6.54
CA LEU A 26 -0.05 -7.75 5.75
C LEU A 26 -0.83 -8.45 4.64
N THR A 27 -2.16 -8.54 4.77
CA THR A 27 -3.02 -9.18 3.76
C THR A 27 -3.37 -8.25 2.61
N ALA A 28 -3.14 -6.94 2.74
CA ALA A 28 -3.43 -5.99 1.68
C ALA A 28 -2.47 -6.18 0.49
N ALA A 29 -3.01 -6.07 -0.72
CA ALA A 29 -2.25 -6.15 -1.96
C ALA A 29 -2.11 -4.76 -2.58
N HIS A 30 -0.91 -4.40 -3.06
CA HIS A 30 -0.66 -3.11 -3.70
C HIS A 30 -0.17 -3.32 -5.12
N CYS A 31 -0.76 -2.63 -6.09
CA CYS A 31 -0.31 -2.72 -7.47
C CYS A 31 0.87 -1.79 -7.73
N PRO A 32 2.06 -2.30 -8.11
CA PRO A 32 3.22 -1.46 -8.39
C PRO A 32 3.09 -0.65 -9.69
N THR A 33 2.07 -0.92 -10.50
CA THR A 33 1.83 -0.26 -11.79
C THR A 33 0.90 0.94 -11.65
N CYS A 34 -0.29 0.77 -11.06
CA CYS A 34 -1.27 1.86 -10.90
C CYS A 34 -1.30 2.46 -9.49
N HIS A 35 -0.59 1.87 -8.53
CA HIS A 35 -0.51 2.32 -7.14
C HIS A 35 -1.81 2.27 -6.32
N GLU A 36 -2.82 1.55 -6.82
CA GLU A 36 -4.01 1.24 -6.04
C GLU A 36 -3.74 0.13 -5.02
N THR A 37 -4.41 0.23 -3.87
CA THR A 37 -4.27 -0.73 -2.77
C THR A 37 -5.59 -1.46 -2.53
N PHE A 38 -5.51 -2.78 -2.43
CA PHE A 38 -6.63 -3.70 -2.35
C PHE A 38 -6.63 -4.40 -0.99
N VAL A 39 -7.81 -4.79 -0.50
CA VAL A 39 -7.95 -5.56 0.75
C VAL A 39 -7.16 -6.87 0.71
N GLY A 40 -7.09 -7.51 -0.45
CA GLY A 40 -6.37 -8.76 -0.64
C GLY A 40 -6.11 -9.08 -2.10
N TYR A 41 -5.53 -10.26 -2.33
CA TYR A 41 -5.13 -10.71 -3.66
C TYR A 41 -6.33 -10.88 -4.61
N ALA A 42 -7.52 -11.26 -4.11
CA ALA A 42 -8.69 -11.48 -4.96
C ALA A 42 -9.13 -10.19 -5.70
N GLY A 43 -9.18 -9.05 -5.00
CA GLY A 43 -9.45 -7.76 -5.62
C GLY A 43 -8.31 -7.31 -6.54
N PHE A 44 -7.05 -7.55 -6.15
CA PHE A 44 -5.89 -7.26 -6.99
C PHE A 44 -5.92 -8.05 -8.31
N ASP A 45 -6.23 -9.34 -8.27
CA ASP A 45 -6.31 -10.21 -9.44
C ASP A 45 -7.48 -9.78 -10.34
N ALA A 46 -8.64 -9.44 -9.78
CA ALA A 46 -9.77 -8.90 -10.54
C ALA A 46 -9.43 -7.58 -11.25
N HIS A 47 -8.62 -6.73 -10.62
CA HIS A 47 -8.08 -5.51 -11.23
C HIS A 47 -7.10 -5.83 -12.38
N ARG A 48 -6.38 -6.95 -12.31
CA ARG A 48 -5.41 -7.36 -13.32
C ARG A 48 -6.05 -8.27 -14.37
N ASP A 49 -6.70 -7.67 -15.35
CA ASP A 49 -7.18 -8.42 -16.52
C ASP A 49 -6.11 -8.50 -17.61
N SER A 50 -5.80 -9.72 -18.04
CA SER A 50 -4.94 -9.98 -19.22
C SER A 50 -3.60 -9.22 -19.19
N GLY A 51 -3.03 -9.07 -17.99
CA GLY A 51 -1.75 -8.37 -17.76
C GLY A 51 -1.84 -6.84 -17.68
N ARG A 52 -3.02 -6.26 -17.88
CA ARG A 52 -3.29 -4.82 -17.80
C ARG A 52 -3.99 -4.46 -16.49
N CYS A 53 -3.88 -3.19 -16.13
CA CYS A 53 -4.62 -2.63 -15.00
C CYS A 53 -5.98 -2.16 -15.50
N LEU A 54 -7.05 -2.80 -15.04
CA LEU A 54 -8.40 -2.23 -15.09
C LEU A 54 -8.56 -1.23 -13.94
N ALA A 55 -9.36 -0.19 -14.16
CA ALA A 55 -9.75 0.70 -13.07
C ALA A 55 -10.52 -0.14 -12.03
N PRO A 56 -10.22 -0.03 -10.73
CA PRO A 56 -10.83 -0.90 -9.72
C PRO A 56 -12.36 -0.87 -9.72
N GLY A 57 -12.97 0.30 -9.97
CA GLY A 57 -14.42 0.42 -10.10
C GLY A 57 -15.00 -0.32 -11.32
N GLU A 58 -14.27 -0.36 -12.44
CA GLU A 58 -14.64 -1.14 -13.63
C GLU A 58 -14.47 -2.64 -13.40
N ALA A 59 -13.51 -3.02 -12.54
CA ALA A 59 -13.36 -4.39 -12.05
C ALA A 59 -14.41 -4.79 -10.98
N GLY A 60 -15.42 -3.94 -10.73
CA GLY A 60 -16.50 -4.21 -9.78
C GLY A 60 -16.13 -4.04 -8.31
N LEU A 61 -15.00 -3.39 -8.01
CA LEU A 61 -14.53 -3.17 -6.65
C LEU A 61 -15.11 -1.86 -6.09
N ARG A 62 -15.36 -1.85 -4.78
CA ARG A 62 -15.80 -0.66 -4.04
C ARG A 62 -14.65 -0.11 -3.21
N SER A 63 -14.61 1.22 -3.06
CA SER A 63 -13.64 1.88 -2.20
C SER A 63 -14.17 1.93 -0.76
N ASP A 64 -13.32 1.59 0.21
CA ASP A 64 -13.61 1.63 1.65
C ASP A 64 -12.32 1.91 2.42
N GLY A 65 -12.29 2.99 3.21
CA GLY A 65 -11.12 3.35 4.00
C GLY A 65 -9.82 3.54 3.18
N GLY A 66 -9.95 3.81 1.88
CA GLY A 66 -8.83 3.91 0.93
C GLY A 66 -8.40 2.59 0.27
N TYR A 67 -8.98 1.45 0.67
CA TYR A 67 -8.79 0.17 0.00
C TYR A 67 -9.85 -0.07 -1.06
N TRP A 68 -9.48 -0.79 -2.11
CA TRP A 68 -10.42 -1.43 -3.02
C TRP A 68 -10.76 -2.83 -2.52
N ARG A 69 -12.06 -3.14 -2.47
CA ARG A 69 -12.58 -4.39 -1.93
C ARG A 69 -13.73 -4.94 -2.77
N ARG A 70 -13.88 -6.25 -2.69
CA ARG A 70 -15.11 -6.94 -3.05
C ARG A 70 -16.20 -6.66 -2.01
N GLU A 71 -17.43 -7.03 -2.32
CA GLU A 71 -18.58 -6.75 -1.46
C GLU A 71 -18.48 -7.46 -0.10
N ASP A 72 -18.00 -8.70 -0.10
CA ASP A 72 -17.83 -9.60 1.05
C ASP A 72 -16.56 -9.35 1.87
N GLU A 73 -15.65 -8.54 1.36
CA GLU A 73 -14.39 -8.21 2.02
C GLU A 73 -14.56 -7.05 3.02
N ARG A 74 -13.73 -7.03 4.07
CA ARG A 74 -13.64 -5.90 5.01
C ARG A 74 -12.22 -5.35 4.98
N SER A 75 -12.10 -4.02 5.09
CA SER A 75 -10.81 -3.34 5.23
C SER A 75 -9.97 -3.96 6.36
N PRO A 76 -8.78 -4.52 6.05
CA PRO A 76 -8.02 -5.36 6.98
C PRO A 76 -7.16 -4.55 7.96
N GLY A 77 -7.15 -3.23 7.81
CA GLY A 77 -6.36 -2.32 8.62
C GLY A 77 -6.59 -0.89 8.18
N ARG A 78 -5.60 -0.03 8.46
CA ARG A 78 -5.65 1.38 8.08
C ARG A 78 -4.76 1.62 6.88
N LEU A 79 -5.25 2.47 5.96
CA LEU A 79 -4.45 3.07 4.91
C LEU A 79 -4.26 4.55 5.24
N VAL A 80 -3.03 5.03 5.10
CA VAL A 80 -2.66 6.42 5.37
C VAL A 80 -1.78 6.94 4.24
N THR A 81 -1.96 8.22 3.92
CA THR A 81 -1.09 8.92 2.96
C THR A 81 -0.04 9.69 3.73
N ILE A 82 1.22 9.33 3.53
CA ILE A 82 2.38 9.98 4.13
C ILE A 82 3.24 10.53 2.98
N PRO A 83 3.27 11.86 2.78
CA PRO A 83 4.02 12.45 1.69
C PRO A 83 5.51 12.09 1.82
N ARG A 84 6.09 11.57 0.73
CA ARG A 84 7.53 11.27 0.68
C ARG A 84 8.33 12.55 0.85
N GLN A 85 9.27 12.54 1.79
CA GLN A 85 10.31 13.56 1.85
C GLN A 85 11.38 13.17 0.81
N VAL A 86 11.39 13.86 -0.33
CA VAL A 86 12.49 13.75 -1.29
C VAL A 86 13.65 14.56 -0.73
N THR A 87 14.57 13.91 -0.03
CA THR A 87 15.87 14.50 0.26
C THR A 87 16.64 14.62 -1.05
N THR A 88 16.73 15.83 -1.59
CA THR A 88 17.70 16.19 -2.63
C THR A 88 19.08 16.30 -2.00
N ASP A 89 19.60 15.20 -1.46
CA ASP A 89 21.01 15.12 -1.08
C ASP A 89 21.80 14.88 -2.36
N THR A 90 22.25 15.96 -2.99
CA THR A 90 23.29 15.89 -4.01
C THR A 90 24.55 15.36 -3.35
N VAL A 91 24.72 14.04 -3.37
CA VAL A 91 26.01 13.41 -3.08
C VAL A 91 26.95 13.79 -4.24
N ALA A 92 27.63 14.92 -4.09
CA ALA A 92 28.75 15.26 -4.94
C ALA A 92 29.84 14.20 -4.71
N ARG A 93 30.08 13.34 -5.71
CA ARG A 93 31.21 12.41 -5.72
C ARG A 93 32.50 13.24 -5.79
N PRO A 94 33.46 13.11 -4.85
CA PRO A 94 34.76 13.74 -5.02
C PRO A 94 35.54 13.10 -6.17
N ALA A 95 36.37 13.92 -6.82
CA ALA A 95 37.16 13.62 -8.01
C ALA A 95 38.31 12.63 -7.75
#